data_AF-A0A222XB06-F1
#
_entry.id   AF-A0A222XB06-F1
#
_cell.length_a   1.000
_cell.length_b   1.000
_cell.length_c   1.000
_cell.angle_alpha   90.00
_cell.angle_beta   90.00
_cell.angle_gamma   90.00
#
_symmetry.space_group_name_H-M   'P 1'
#
loop_
_entity.id
_entity.type
_entity.pdbx_description
1 polymer ?
#
loop_
_entity_poly.entity_id
_entity_poly.type
_entity_poly.pdbx_seq_one_letter_code
_entity_poly.pdbx_strand_id
1 'polypeptide(L)'
;MTFRVDEAKLDAAAQALTSLAGDTSTARTYVRSHVELSGGLGDSGMFVTAIGVLDDVRAAVEAEISRLKELTEASARELRLTAESYRRTDDATDARMDALQAQTPGGVR
;
A
#
# COMPACT_ATOMS: atom_id res chain seq x y z
N MET A 1 -18.94 -25.34 -5.65
CA MET A 1 -17.83 -24.38 -5.76
C MET A 1 -17.46 -23.97 -4.34
N THR A 2 -16.27 -24.32 -3.87
CA THR A 2 -15.78 -23.88 -2.56
C THR A 2 -14.94 -22.63 -2.78
N PHE A 3 -15.43 -21.49 -2.30
CA PHE A 3 -14.67 -20.24 -2.31
C PHE A 3 -13.63 -20.31 -1.19
N ARG A 4 -12.34 -20.38 -1.55
CA ARG A 4 -11.22 -20.32 -0.61
C ARG A 4 -10.37 -19.11 -0.96
N VAL A 5 -10.09 -18.29 0.03
CA VAL A 5 -9.16 -17.17 -0.12
C VAL A 5 -7.74 -17.71 0.01
N ASP A 6 -6.84 -17.18 -0.82
CA ASP A 6 -5.43 -17.50 -0.82
C ASP A 6 -4.70 -16.38 -0.07
N GLU A 7 -4.42 -16.60 1.22
CA GLU A 7 -3.85 -15.59 2.11
C GLU A 7 -2.46 -15.16 1.68
N ALA A 8 -1.68 -16.09 1.10
CA ALA A 8 -0.35 -15.79 0.57
C ALA A 8 -0.41 -14.80 -0.60
N LYS A 9 -1.44 -14.87 -1.44
CA LYS A 9 -1.65 -13.86 -2.51
C LYS A 9 -2.07 -12.51 -1.97
N LEU A 10 -2.86 -12.46 -0.89
CA LEU A 10 -3.20 -11.20 -0.23
C LEU A 10 -1.96 -10.55 0.38
N ASP A 11 -1.11 -11.34 1.05
CA ASP A 11 0.16 -10.86 1.61
C ASP A 11 1.14 -10.39 0.51
N ALA A 12 1.24 -11.12 -0.60
CA ALA A 12 2.05 -10.71 -1.75
C ALA A 12 1.57 -9.39 -2.38
N ALA A 13 0.25 -9.22 -2.53
CA ALA A 13 -0.33 -7.98 -3.03
C ALA A 13 -0.09 -6.81 -2.04
N ALA A 14 -0.24 -7.05 -0.73
CA ALA A 14 0.08 -6.06 0.29
C ALA A 14 1.57 -5.65 0.26
N GLN A 15 2.47 -6.60 0.01
CA GLN A 15 3.89 -6.32 -0.12
C GLN A 15 4.19 -5.48 -1.37
N ALA A 16 3.60 -5.81 -2.51
CA ALA A 16 3.75 -5.01 -3.73
C ALA A 16 3.28 -3.55 -3.54
N LEU A 17 2.14 -3.35 -2.85
CA LEU A 17 1.66 -2.02 -2.50
C LEU A 17 2.58 -1.27 -1.53
N THR A 18 3.19 -1.99 -0.59
CA THR A 18 4.18 -1.40 0.33
C THR A 18 5.45 -0.97 -0.43
N SER A 19 5.90 -1.77 -1.40
CA SER A 19 7.01 -1.41 -2.28
C SER A 19 6.67 -0.16 -3.11
N LEU A 20 5.48 -0.11 -3.71
CA LEU A 20 5.01 1.05 -4.46
C LEU A 20 4.94 2.31 -3.59
N ALA A 21 4.46 2.19 -2.34
CA ALA A 21 4.49 3.27 -1.36
C ALA A 21 5.93 3.74 -1.05
N GLY A 22 6.91 2.82 -1.05
CA GLY A 22 8.33 3.16 -0.95
C GLY A 22 8.82 3.99 -2.15
N ASP A 23 8.45 3.59 -3.36
CA ASP A 23 8.85 4.27 -4.61
C ASP A 23 8.33 5.71 -4.69
N THR A 24 7.19 6.02 -4.06
CA THR A 24 6.69 7.41 -3.96
C THR A 24 7.69 8.36 -3.29
N SER A 25 8.51 7.86 -2.36
CA SER A 25 9.56 8.66 -1.72
C SER A 25 10.64 9.05 -2.72
N THR A 26 11.03 8.13 -3.60
CA THR A 26 11.98 8.38 -4.68
C THR A 26 11.40 9.39 -5.67
N ALA A 27 10.14 9.23 -6.06
CA ALA A 27 9.44 10.16 -6.96
C ALA A 27 9.39 11.58 -6.37
N ARG A 28 9.10 11.73 -5.08
CA ARG A 28 9.08 13.02 -4.40
C ARG A 28 10.46 13.68 -4.39
N THR A 29 11.51 12.92 -4.08
CA THR A 29 12.89 13.41 -4.14
C THR A 29 13.26 13.87 -5.54
N TYR A 30 12.86 13.13 -6.57
CA TYR A 30 13.08 13.50 -7.97
C TYR A 30 12.43 14.83 -8.32
N VAL A 31 11.14 14.99 -7.99
CA VAL A 31 10.40 16.24 -8.23
C VAL A 31 11.08 17.43 -7.53
N ARG A 32 11.48 17.27 -6.27
CA ARG A 32 12.15 18.33 -5.52
C ARG A 32 13.52 18.70 -6.07
N SER A 33 14.28 17.72 -6.58
CA SER A 33 15.66 17.95 -7.05
C SER A 33 15.76 18.41 -8.51
N HIS A 34 14.78 18.09 -9.34
CA HIS A 34 14.83 18.34 -10.79
C HIS A 34 13.82 19.37 -11.30
N VAL A 35 12.85 19.76 -10.47
CA VAL A 35 11.78 20.72 -10.84
C VAL A 35 11.93 22.04 -10.08
N GLU A 36 13.15 22.34 -9.61
CA GLU A 36 13.50 23.66 -9.07
C GLU A 36 14.24 24.49 -10.14
N LEU A 37 13.66 25.62 -10.54
CA LEU A 37 14.37 26.64 -11.30
C LEU A 37 15.13 27.53 -10.31
N SER A 38 16.44 27.35 -10.21
CA SER A 38 17.34 28.21 -9.44
C SER A 38 17.51 29.57 -10.14
N GLY A 39 16.49 30.42 -10.08
CA GLY A 39 16.52 31.78 -10.60
C GLY A 39 16.19 32.78 -9.50
N GLY A 40 17.21 33.27 -8.79
CA GLY A 40 17.03 34.29 -7.76
C GLY A 40 16.33 35.54 -8.29
N LEU A 41 15.59 36.23 -7.42
CA LEU A 41 14.80 37.46 -7.69
C LEU A 41 15.57 38.60 -8.38
N GLY A 42 16.90 38.51 -8.53
CA GLY A 42 17.75 39.50 -9.20
C GLY A 42 17.84 39.36 -10.73
N ASP A 43 17.59 38.19 -11.31
CA ASP A 43 17.67 37.93 -12.78
C ASP A 43 16.30 37.48 -13.37
N SER A 44 15.34 37.18 -12.48
CA SER A 44 14.08 36.49 -12.78
C SER A 44 12.88 37.38 -13.10
N GLY A 45 13.03 38.70 -13.22
CA GLY A 45 11.90 39.63 -13.40
C GLY A 45 10.97 39.27 -14.57
N MET A 46 11.53 38.73 -15.67
CA MET A 46 10.75 38.29 -16.84
C MET A 46 10.13 36.89 -16.70
N PHE A 47 10.63 36.07 -15.76
CA PHE A 47 10.22 34.67 -15.58
C PHE A 47 9.44 34.42 -14.29
N VAL A 48 9.14 35.45 -13.49
CA VAL A 48 8.39 35.33 -12.22
C VAL A 48 7.12 34.49 -12.38
N THR A 49 6.33 34.75 -13.43
CA THR A 49 5.10 33.99 -13.70
C THR A 49 5.39 32.51 -14.02
N ALA A 50 6.43 32.23 -14.81
CA ALA A 50 6.81 30.86 -15.16
C ALA A 50 7.33 30.09 -13.94
N ILE A 51 8.10 30.75 -13.06
CA ILE A 51 8.57 30.18 -11.80
C ILE A 51 7.37 29.88 -10.88
N GLY A 52 6.42 30.81 -10.75
CA GLY A 52 5.21 30.59 -9.95
C GLY A 52 4.37 29.41 -10.44
N VAL A 53 4.14 29.30 -11.76
CA VAL A 53 3.42 28.14 -12.34
C VAL A 53 4.19 26.84 -12.08
N LEU A 54 5.52 26.86 -12.16
CA LEU A 54 6.34 25.67 -11.88
C LEU A 54 6.21 25.24 -10.42
N ASP A 55 6.23 26.19 -9.48
CA ASP A 55 6.05 25.93 -8.05
C ASP A 55 4.67 25.33 -7.75
N ASP A 56 3.61 25.86 -8.38
CA ASP A 56 2.25 25.35 -8.24
C ASP A 56 2.13 23.91 -8.77
N VAL A 57 2.68 23.65 -9.96
CA VAL A 57 2.71 22.31 -10.56
C VAL A 57 3.49 21.35 -9.67
N ARG A 58 4.65 21.77 -9.15
CA ARG A 58 5.45 20.97 -8.22
C ARG A 58 4.66 20.60 -6.97
N ALA A 59 4.01 21.58 -6.34
CA ALA A 59 3.20 21.37 -5.15
C ALA A 59 2.04 20.39 -5.43
N ALA A 60 1.36 20.53 -6.57
CA ALA A 60 0.30 19.62 -6.98
C ALA A 60 0.80 18.19 -7.19
N VAL A 61 1.94 18.00 -7.86
CA VAL A 61 2.55 16.68 -8.07
C VAL A 61 2.98 16.05 -6.74
N GLU A 62 3.60 16.82 -5.84
CA GLU A 62 3.98 16.32 -4.52
C GLU A 62 2.77 15.90 -3.68
N ALA A 63 1.68 16.65 -3.75
CA ALA A 63 0.44 16.33 -3.05
C ALA A 63 -0.16 15.01 -3.57
N GLU A 64 -0.19 14.80 -4.89
CA GLU A 64 -0.73 13.59 -5.48
C GLU A 64 0.14 12.36 -5.19
N ILE A 65 1.47 12.50 -5.25
CA ILE A 65 2.41 11.44 -4.86
C ILE A 65 2.20 11.04 -3.38
N SER A 66 1.98 12.03 -2.51
CA SER A 66 1.71 11.77 -1.08
C SER A 66 0.38 11.04 -0.89
N ARG A 67 -0.66 11.43 -1.62
CA ARG A 67 -1.96 10.76 -1.59
C ARG A 67 -1.88 9.31 -2.09
N LEU A 68 -1.11 9.05 -3.16
CA LEU A 68 -0.86 7.70 -3.66
C LEU A 68 -0.17 6.84 -2.61
N LYS A 69 0.80 7.39 -1.88
CA LYS A 69 1.45 6.71 -0.77
C LYS A 69 0.44 6.30 0.30
N GLU A 70 -0.36 7.23 0.79
CA GLU A 70 -1.35 6.96 1.83
C GLU A 70 -2.35 5.88 1.41
N LEU A 71 -2.86 5.96 0.18
CA LEU A 71 -3.83 5.00 -0.34
C LEU A 71 -3.23 3.60 -0.49
N THR A 72 -1.99 3.50 -0.97
CA THR A 72 -1.30 2.22 -1.16
C THR A 72 -0.94 1.58 0.18
N GLU A 73 -0.51 2.37 1.18
CA GLU A 73 -0.27 1.90 2.54
C GLU A 73 -1.55 1.41 3.23
N ALA A 74 -2.64 2.17 3.11
CA ALA A 74 -3.94 1.78 3.66
C ALA A 74 -4.45 0.48 3.01
N SER A 75 -4.35 0.38 1.69
CA SER A 75 -4.76 -0.82 0.95
C SER A 75 -3.91 -2.04 1.35
N ALA A 76 -2.59 -1.88 1.50
CA ALA A 76 -1.71 -2.94 1.98
C ALA A 76 -2.09 -3.41 3.39
N ARG A 77 -2.49 -2.49 4.27
CA ARG A 77 -2.94 -2.81 5.63
C ARG A 77 -4.22 -3.64 5.61
N GLU A 78 -5.22 -3.23 4.84
CA GLU A 78 -6.50 -3.95 4.75
C GLU A 78 -6.33 -5.37 4.17
N LEU A 79 -5.46 -5.54 3.18
CA LEU A 79 -5.14 -6.86 2.63
C LEU A 79 -4.51 -7.79 3.69
N ARG A 80 -3.59 -7.28 4.51
CA ARG A 80 -2.98 -8.04 5.61
C ARG A 80 -4.01 -8.41 6.68
N LEU A 81 -4.87 -7.46 7.06
CA LEU A 81 -5.96 -7.71 8.02
C LEU A 81 -6.92 -8.78 7.50
N THR A 82 -7.23 -8.74 6.21
CA THR A 82 -8.06 -9.75 5.55
C THR A 82 -7.39 -11.12 5.58
N ALA A 83 -6.11 -11.21 5.18
CA ALA A 83 -5.34 -12.45 5.23
C ALA A 83 -5.24 -13.03 6.65
N GLU A 84 -5.07 -12.18 7.66
CA GLU A 84 -5.07 -12.58 9.06
C GLU A 84 -6.44 -13.09 9.52
N SER A 85 -7.53 -12.42 9.11
CA SER A 85 -8.89 -12.86 9.43
C SER A 85 -9.20 -14.24 8.86
N TYR A 86 -8.73 -14.55 7.65
CA TYR A 86 -8.90 -15.88 7.05
C TYR A 86 -8.09 -16.94 7.80
N ARG A 87 -6.80 -16.70 8.08
CA ARG A 87 -5.98 -17.60 8.90
C ARG A 87 -6.62 -17.96 10.23
N ARG A 88 -7.07 -16.96 11.00
CA ARG A 88 -7.74 -17.21 12.28
C ARG A 88 -9.02 -18.04 12.14
N THR A 89 -9.74 -17.87 11.03
CA THR A 89 -10.98 -18.60 10.77
C THR A 89 -10.70 -20.05 10.37
N ASP A 90 -9.70 -20.27 9.52
CA ASP A 90 -9.21 -21.60 9.13
C ASP A 90 -8.69 -22.34 10.37
N ASP A 91 -7.82 -21.73 11.17
CA ASP A 91 -7.29 -22.29 12.41
C ASP A 91 -8.39 -22.67 13.42
N ALA A 92 -9.40 -21.82 13.59
CA ALA A 92 -10.53 -22.09 14.48
C ALA A 92 -11.41 -23.23 13.96
N THR A 93 -11.53 -23.36 12.64
CA THR A 93 -12.27 -24.44 12.00
C THR A 93 -11.53 -25.77 12.19
N ASP A 94 -10.22 -25.78 11.96
CA ASP A 94 -9.38 -26.96 12.14
C ASP A 94 -9.38 -27.42 13.60
N ALA A 95 -9.23 -26.50 14.57
CA ALA A 95 -9.32 -26.83 15.99
C ALA A 95 -10.68 -27.43 16.39
N ARG A 96 -11.78 -26.95 15.77
CA ARG A 96 -13.11 -27.52 15.99
C ARG A 96 -13.22 -28.92 15.39
N MET A 97 -12.64 -29.15 14.22
CA MET A 97 -12.64 -30.46 13.57
C MET A 97 -11.83 -31.48 14.38
N ASP A 98 -10.65 -31.09 14.88
CA ASP A 98 -9.82 -31.92 15.77
C ASP A 98 -10.57 -32.29 17.05
N ALA A 99 -11.25 -31.32 17.67
CA ALA A 99 -12.05 -31.57 18.87
C ALA A 99 -13.21 -32.54 18.62
N LEU A 100 -13.86 -32.49 17.44
CA LEU A 100 -14.92 -33.42 17.07
C LEU A 100 -14.38 -34.83 16.79
N GLN A 101 -13.22 -34.94 16.15
CA GLN A 101 -12.55 -36.23 15.94
C GLN A 101 -12.11 -36.86 17.26
N ALA A 102 -11.55 -36.08 18.19
CA ALA A 102 -11.15 -36.55 19.51
C ALA A 102 -12.34 -36.99 20.39
N GLN A 103 -13.51 -36.40 20.20
CA GLN A 103 -14.76 -36.76 20.90
C GLN A 103 -15.47 -37.99 20.33
N THR A 104 -14.98 -38.58 19.23
CA THR A 104 -15.55 -39.79 18.65
C THR A 104 -14.66 -41.01 18.94
N PRO A 105 -14.66 -41.58 20.17
CA PRO A 105 -13.97 -42.84 20.43
C PRO A 105 -14.81 -44.00 19.90
N GLY A 106 -14.54 -44.40 18.66
CA GLY A 106 -14.99 -45.69 18.11
C GLY A 106 -16.14 -45.64 17.10
N GLY A 107 -15.83 -46.06 15.88
CA GLY A 107 -16.78 -46.44 14.81
C GLY A 107 -16.08 -46.30 13.46
N VAL A 108 -15.77 -47.34 12.68
CA VAL A 108 -16.20 -48.74 12.63
C VAL A 108 -15.02 -49.60 12.15
N ARG A 109 -15.04 -50.89 12.52
CA ARG A 109 -14.17 -51.97 12.02
C ARG A 109 -14.23 -52.15 10.50
#